data_AF-A0A836TJ96-F1
#
_entry.id   AF-A0A836TJ96-F1
#
_cell.length_a   1.000
_cell.length_b   1.000
_cell.length_c   1.000
_cell.angle_alpha   90.00
_cell.angle_beta   90.00
_cell.angle_gamma   90.00
#
_symmetry.space_group_name_H-M   'P 1'
#
loop_
_entity.id
_entity.type
_entity.pdbx_description
1 polymer ?
#
loop_
_entity_poly.entity_id
_entity_poly.type
_entity_poly.pdbx_seq_one_letter_code
_entity_poly.pdbx_strand_id
1 'polypeptide(L)' 'MWWGDINQRISADFAAVIHADLMKHIKGAGVYVRDAFVGADPNYRIPLRVMTETSWSNLFAHNMFIRPSA' A
#
# COMPACT_ATOMS: atom_id res chain seq x y z
N MET A 1 -16.40 12.78 2.07
CA MET A 1 -15.31 12.70 3.08
C MET A 1 -15.64 13.63 4.23
N TRP A 2 -15.55 13.14 5.47
CA TRP A 2 -15.81 13.93 6.67
C TRP A 2 -14.50 14.51 7.19
N TRP A 3 -14.25 15.79 6.88
CA TRP A 3 -12.98 16.48 7.17
C TRP A 3 -12.89 16.95 8.63
N GLY A 4 -11.68 16.94 9.19
CA GLY A 4 -11.41 17.38 10.56
C GLY A 4 -10.03 16.91 11.03
N ASP A 5 -9.84 16.81 12.34
CA ASP A 5 -8.54 16.41 12.93
C ASP A 5 -8.12 14.97 12.54
N ILE A 6 -9.11 14.12 12.23
CA ILE A 6 -8.90 12.73 11.78
C ILE A 6 -8.56 12.69 10.28
N ASN A 7 -9.43 13.24 9.43
CA ASN A 7 -9.20 13.31 7.99
C ASN A 7 -8.63 14.67 7.64
N GLN A 8 -7.31 14.77 7.63
CA GLN A 8 -6.59 16.00 7.32
C GLN A 8 -6.39 16.13 5.81
N ARG A 9 -6.50 17.37 5.30
CA ARG A 9 -6.41 17.64 3.87
C ARG A 9 -4.94 17.71 3.44
N ILE A 10 -4.66 17.11 2.29
CA ILE A 10 -3.43 17.29 1.54
C ILE A 10 -3.78 17.84 0.16
N SER A 11 -3.02 18.82 -0.35
CA SER A 11 -3.22 19.30 -1.73
C SER A 11 -2.70 18.27 -2.72
N ALA A 12 -3.30 18.23 -3.92
CA ALA A 12 -2.84 17.33 -4.98
C ALA A 12 -1.38 17.60 -5.36
N ASP A 13 -0.98 18.87 -5.43
CA ASP A 13 0.39 19.27 -5.76
C ASP A 13 1.39 18.75 -4.72
N PHE A 14 1.05 18.84 -3.43
CA PHE A 14 1.93 18.36 -2.37
C PHE A 14 2.00 16.83 -2.33
N ALA A 15 0.88 16.14 -2.57
CA ALA A 15 0.85 14.69 -2.70
C ALA A 15 1.72 14.21 -3.89
N ALA A 16 1.71 14.94 -5.00
CA ALA A 16 2.57 14.64 -6.16
C ALA A 16 4.06 14.80 -5.84
N VAL A 17 4.44 15.80 -5.03
CA VAL A 17 5.83 15.98 -4.56
C VAL A 17 6.26 14.79 -3.70
N ILE A 18 5.46 14.39 -2.70
CA ILE A 18 5.78 13.25 -1.83
C ILE A 18 5.94 11.96 -2.66
N HIS A 19 5.05 11.74 -3.62
CA HIS A 19 5.12 10.59 -4.50
C HIS A 19 6.40 10.59 -5.35
N ALA A 20 6.76 11.74 -5.93
CA ALA A 20 7.98 11.86 -6.73
C ALA A 20 9.25 11.59 -5.89
N ASP A 21 9.29 12.10 -4.66
CA ASP A 21 10.41 11.88 -3.74
C ASP A 21 10.52 10.40 -3.33
N LEU A 22 9.40 9.74 -3.03
CA LEU A 22 9.36 8.30 -2.76
C LEU A 22 9.87 7.49 -3.95
N MET A 23 9.38 7.78 -5.16
CA MET A 23 9.80 7.10 -6.39
C MET A 23 11.28 7.29 -6.68
N LYS A 24 11.83 8.47 -6.38
CA LYS A 24 13.27 8.74 -6.49
C LYS A 24 14.07 7.95 -5.46
N HIS A 25 13.59 7.87 -4.21
CA HIS A 25 14.24 7.14 -3.12
C HIS A 25 14.34 5.65 -3.40
N ILE A 26 13.23 5.01 -3.81
CA ILE A 26 13.20 3.56 -4.06
C ILE A 26 13.87 3.16 -5.39
N LYS A 27 14.26 4.13 -6.23
CA LYS A 27 14.86 3.85 -7.54
C LYS A 27 16.23 3.18 -7.35
N GLY A 28 16.33 1.92 -7.75
CA GLY A 28 17.55 1.12 -7.59
C GLY A 28 17.68 0.42 -6.23
N ALA A 29 16.70 0.61 -5.34
CA ALA A 29 16.61 -0.14 -4.09
C ALA A 29 16.00 -1.54 -4.33
N GLY A 30 16.36 -2.50 -3.48
CA GLY A 30 15.67 -3.79 -3.43
C GLY A 30 14.29 -3.62 -2.79
N VAL A 31 13.23 -3.97 -3.51
CA VAL A 31 11.85 -3.88 -3.00
C VAL A 31 11.18 -5.24 -2.99
N TYR A 32 10.42 -5.51 -1.93
CA TYR A 32 9.56 -6.68 -1.80
C TYR A 32 8.15 -6.32 -2.25
N VAL A 33 7.64 -7.05 -3.24
CA VAL A 33 6.30 -6.84 -3.82
C VAL A 33 5.42 -8.03 -3.50
N ARG A 34 4.17 -7.79 -3.09
CA ARG A 34 3.18 -8.83 -2.82
C ARG A 34 1.79 -8.42 -3.27
N ASP A 35 1.15 -9.32 -4.01
CA ASP A 35 -0.28 -9.22 -4.34
C ASP A 35 -1.12 -9.99 -3.33
N ALA A 36 -2.24 -9.39 -2.92
CA ALA A 36 -3.16 -9.93 -1.93
C ALA A 36 -4.58 -9.36 -2.12
N PHE A 37 -5.51 -9.79 -1.26
CA PHE A 37 -6.89 -9.28 -1.21
C PHE A 37 -7.28 -8.80 0.18
N VAL A 38 -8.11 -7.76 0.24
CA VAL A 38 -8.88 -7.38 1.44
C VAL A 38 -10.32 -7.85 1.27
N GLY A 39 -10.89 -8.46 2.32
CA GLY A 39 -12.25 -8.99 2.31
C GLY A 39 -12.32 -10.42 1.76
N ALA A 40 -12.96 -11.31 2.51
CA ALA A 40 -12.98 -12.75 2.21
C ALA A 40 -13.98 -13.16 1.13
N ASP A 41 -15.09 -12.42 0.98
CA ASP A 41 -16.09 -12.71 -0.05
C ASP A 41 -15.53 -12.36 -1.44
N PRO A 42 -15.43 -13.33 -2.37
CA PRO A 42 -14.93 -13.08 -3.72
C PRO A 42 -15.67 -12.00 -4.50
N ASN A 43 -16.95 -11.75 -4.18
CA ASN A 43 -17.77 -10.74 -4.86
C ASN A 43 -17.45 -9.31 -4.40
N TYR A 44 -16.84 -9.15 -3.21
CA TYR A 44 -16.57 -7.85 -2.60
C TYR A 44 -15.10 -7.61 -2.27
N ARG A 45 -14.23 -8.59 -2.54
CA ARG A 45 -12.80 -8.48 -2.25
C ARG A 45 -12.15 -7.41 -3.11
N ILE A 46 -11.21 -6.68 -2.50
CA ILE A 46 -10.45 -5.62 -3.17
C ILE A 46 -9.03 -6.14 -3.43
N PRO A 47 -8.55 -6.17 -4.69
CA PRO A 47 -7.16 -6.50 -4.97
C PRO A 47 -6.25 -5.39 -4.46
N LEU A 48 -5.14 -5.78 -3.84
CA LEU A 48 -4.13 -4.85 -3.34
C LEU A 48 -2.73 -5.35 -3.68
N ARG A 49 -1.80 -4.41 -3.87
CA ARG A 49 -0.37 -4.67 -4.00
C ARG A 49 0.38 -3.93 -2.90
N VAL A 50 1.13 -4.67 -2.09
CA VAL A 50 2.04 -4.10 -1.09
C VAL A 50 3.44 -4.04 -1.67
N MET A 51 4.05 -2.86 -1.63
CA MET A 51 5.45 -2.63 -1.98
C MET A 51 6.17 -2.06 -0.76
N THR A 52 7.31 -2.65 -0.39
CA THR A 52 8.08 -2.20 0.78
C THR A 52 9.56 -2.57 0.65
N GLU A 53 10.45 -1.77 1.22
CA GLU A 53 11.89 -2.03 1.25
C GLU A 53 12.29 -3.09 2.29
N THR A 54 11.41 -3.42 3.26
CA THR A 54 11.74 -4.38 4.32
C THR A 54 11.02 -5.71 4.15
N SER A 55 11.75 -6.80 4.36
CA SER A 55 11.23 -8.16 4.24
C SER A 55 10.15 -8.47 5.28
N TRP A 56 10.33 -8.00 6.52
CA TRP A 56 9.39 -8.26 7.60
C TRP A 56 8.06 -7.53 7.42
N SER A 57 8.04 -6.32 6.84
CA SER A 57 6.78 -5.64 6.49
C SER A 57 6.03 -6.39 5.40
N ASN A 58 6.76 -6.98 4.45
CA ASN A 58 6.16 -7.83 3.42
C ASN A 58 5.59 -9.14 4.02
N LEU A 59 6.26 -9.71 5.03
CA LEU A 59 5.77 -10.87 5.79
C LEU A 59 4.54 -10.50 6.65
N PHE A 60 4.52 -9.32 7.25
CA PHE A 60 3.34 -8.82 7.94
C PHE A 60 2.13 -8.77 6.99
N ALA A 61 2.30 -8.21 5.79
CA ALA A 61 1.25 -8.19 4.78
C ALA A 61 0.79 -9.60 4.35
N HIS A 62 1.70 -10.58 4.33
CA HIS A 62 1.36 -11.98 4.06
C HIS A 62 0.43 -12.59 5.12
N ASN A 63 0.65 -12.23 6.39
CA ASN A 63 -0.15 -12.74 7.50
C ASN A 63 -1.49 -12.00 7.65
N MET A 64 -1.51 -10.71 7.33
CA MET A 64 -2.68 -9.85 7.53
C MET A 64 -3.72 -9.93 6.41
N PHE A 65 -3.29 -10.12 5.16
CA PHE A 65 -4.17 -10.09 3.99
C PHE A 65 -4.38 -11.46 3.38
N ILE A 66 -5.44 -11.59 2.56
CA ILE A 66 -5.83 -12.85 1.95
C ILE A 66 -4.92 -13.15 0.76
N ARG A 67 -4.38 -14.36 0.72
CA ARG A 67 -3.50 -14.81 -0.34
C ARG A 67 -4.31 -15.10 -1.62
N PRO A 68 -3.80 -14.78 -2.82
CA PRO A 68 -4.53 -15.02 -4.06
C PRO A 68 -4.89 -16.49 -4.36
N SER A 69 -4.12 -17.43 -3.82
CA SER A 69 -4.32 -18.87 -3.97
C SER A 69 -5.03 -19.54 -2.79
N ALA A 70 -5.50 -18.74 -1.82
CA ALA A 70 -6.26 -19.26 -0.68
C ALA A 70 -7.70 -19.62 -1.09
#